data_AF-A0A9Q1HY70-F1
#
_entry.id   AF-A0A9Q1HY70-F1
#
_cell.length_a   1.000
_cell.length_b   1.000
_cell.length_c   1.000
_cell.angle_alpha   90.00
_cell.angle_beta   90.00
_cell.angle_gamma   90.00
#
_symmetry.space_group_name_H-M   'P 1'
#
loop_
_entity.id
_entity.type
_entity.pdbx_description
1 polymer ?
#
loop_
_entity_poly.entity_id
_entity_poly.type
_entity_poly.pdbx_seq_one_letter_code
_entity_poly.pdbx_strand_id
1 'polypeptide(L)'
;MELEANQAPHNMIYIDEAGFNLVKRHRRERNIIGKNHLGDHLPIYMITWDNVAFHHSRAVTAWFDAHPRMLSLYLTPYSSFLNPTEEIFSAWRSKVFNHLPHDQMSLLDAIDAACQYITAEHCQGWIRHAKRFFPRYLAREDIRCDVDENMWPNAED
;
A
#
# COMPACT_ATOMS: atom_id res chain seq x y z
N MET A 1 23.17 -13.82 27.40
CA MET A 1 23.20 -14.11 25.95
C MET A 1 22.17 -13.20 25.34
N GLU A 2 22.56 -11.95 25.11
CA GLU A 2 21.75 -10.91 24.48
C GLU A 2 22.04 -10.96 22.99
N LEU A 3 21.03 -11.31 22.19
CA LEU A 3 21.15 -11.32 20.73
C LEU A 3 19.85 -10.92 20.05
N GLU A 4 19.01 -10.12 20.70
CA GLU A 4 17.93 -9.36 20.05
C GLU A 4 17.86 -8.04 20.82
N ALA A 5 18.15 -6.88 20.23
CA ALA A 5 17.11 -6.10 19.58
C ALA A 5 17.70 -4.83 18.92
N ASN A 6 18.81 -4.94 18.20
CA ASN A 6 19.41 -3.81 17.47
C ASN A 6 18.95 -3.74 16.00
N GLN A 7 17.75 -4.25 15.70
CA GLN A 7 17.14 -4.05 14.39
C GLN A 7 16.63 -2.61 14.33
N ALA A 8 17.22 -1.81 13.45
CA ALA A 8 16.70 -0.50 13.11
C ALA A 8 15.20 -0.63 12.77
N PRO A 9 14.33 0.28 13.25
CA PRO A 9 12.89 0.15 13.02
C PRO A 9 12.61 0.11 11.52
N HIS A 10 12.05 -1.02 11.07
CA HIS A 10 11.63 -1.21 9.68
C HIS A 10 10.27 -0.57 9.49
N ASN A 11 10.21 0.46 8.64
CA ASN A 11 8.95 1.13 8.31
C ASN A 11 8.39 0.51 7.03
N MET A 12 7.23 -0.13 7.14
CA MET A 12 6.56 -0.75 6.00
C MET A 12 5.66 0.27 5.30
N ILE A 13 5.81 0.40 3.99
CA ILE A 13 5.05 1.28 3.10
C ILE A 13 4.42 0.39 2.04
N TYR A 14 3.09 0.41 1.93
CA TYR A 14 2.36 -0.30 0.89
C TYR A 14 2.13 0.64 -0.28
N ILE A 15 2.45 0.19 -1.49
CA ILE A 15 2.26 0.96 -2.72
C ILE A 15 1.49 0.10 -3.71
N ASP A 16 0.47 0.72 -4.29
CA ASP A 16 -0.41 0.18 -5.30
C ASP A 16 -0.57 1.23 -6.40
N GLU A 17 -1.19 0.86 -7.53
CA GLU A 17 -1.35 1.67 -8.72
C GLU A 17 -2.32 2.84 -8.51
N ALA A 18 -1.99 3.76 -7.60
CA ALA A 18 -2.56 5.09 -7.56
C ALA A 18 -1.92 5.95 -8.67
N GLY A 19 -2.30 5.68 -9.92
CA GLY A 19 -2.33 6.68 -10.99
C GLY A 19 -1.06 7.50 -11.26
N PHE A 20 0.14 7.00 -10.97
CA PHE A 20 1.38 7.59 -11.45
C PHE A 20 1.55 7.25 -12.93
N ASN A 21 0.75 7.94 -13.76
CA ASN A 21 1.16 8.25 -15.10
C ASN A 21 2.55 8.91 -14.96
N LEU A 22 3.62 8.19 -15.30
CA LEU A 22 5.01 8.65 -15.35
C LEU A 22 5.22 9.78 -16.40
N VAL A 23 4.13 10.45 -16.80
CA VAL A 23 4.15 11.68 -17.58
C VAL A 23 4.58 12.83 -16.66
N LYS A 24 5.90 12.97 -16.55
CA LYS A 24 6.61 14.24 -16.40
C LYS A 24 5.94 15.27 -15.47
N ARG A 25 6.18 15.14 -14.17
CA ARG A 25 6.35 16.33 -13.33
C ARG A 25 7.64 16.23 -12.56
N HIS A 26 8.68 16.81 -13.16
CA HIS A 26 9.97 17.07 -12.55
C HIS A 26 9.80 18.14 -11.46
N ARG A 27 9.04 17.87 -10.39
CA ARG A 27 9.06 18.71 -9.21
C ARG A 27 10.31 18.31 -8.44
N ARG A 28 11.30 19.20 -8.41
CA ARG A 28 12.47 19.10 -7.53
C ARG A 28 11.96 19.07 -6.08
N GLU A 29 11.67 17.88 -5.58
CA GLU A 29 11.59 17.66 -4.15
C GLU A 29 13.03 17.56 -3.63
N ARG A 30 13.24 18.20 -2.48
CA ARG A 30 14.56 18.49 -1.93
C ARG A 30 15.29 17.15 -1.72
N ASN A 31 16.40 16.97 -2.43
CA ASN A 31 17.37 15.91 -2.19
C ASN A 31 17.79 15.93 -0.71
N ILE A 32 17.20 15.07 0.11
CA ILE A 32 17.81 14.64 1.37
C ILE A 32 18.77 13.50 1.02
N ILE A 33 19.77 13.82 0.19
CA ILE A 33 20.90 12.92 -0.07
C ILE A 33 22.14 13.70 0.31
N GLY A 34 22.31 13.85 1.63
CA GLY A 34 23.64 14.01 2.18
C GLY A 34 24.39 12.72 1.92
N LYS A 35 25.25 12.72 0.90
CA LYS A 35 26.39 11.80 0.87
C LYS A 35 27.13 12.01 2.18
N ASN A 36 27.12 11.00 3.05
CA ASN A 36 28.21 10.66 3.97
C ASN A 36 27.82 9.40 4.74
N HIS A 37 28.79 8.51 4.91
CA HIS A 37 28.71 7.34 5.77
C HIS A 37 28.32 7.75 7.20
N LEU A 38 27.05 7.64 7.56
CA LEU A 38 26.54 7.96 8.89
C LEU A 38 25.41 6.99 9.28
N GLY A 39 25.80 5.94 10.00
CA GLY A 39 25.00 5.31 11.05
C GLY A 39 24.21 4.07 10.68
N ASP A 40 24.57 2.94 11.29
CA ASP A 40 23.80 1.68 11.43
C ASP A 40 22.44 1.86 12.15
N HIS A 41 21.95 3.10 12.26
CA HIS A 41 20.78 3.51 13.03
C HIS A 41 19.70 4.20 12.19
N LEU A 42 19.95 4.44 10.89
CA LEU A 42 18.93 5.02 10.02
C LEU A 42 17.88 3.95 9.64
N PRO A 43 16.58 4.29 9.62
CA PRO A 43 15.54 3.30 9.33
C PRO A 43 15.64 2.80 7.89
N ILE A 44 15.36 1.51 7.73
CA ILE A 44 15.16 0.86 6.44
C ILE A 44 13.66 0.88 6.16
N TYR A 45 13.28 1.29 4.96
CA TYR A 45 11.90 1.31 4.51
C TYR A 45 11.62 0.07 3.67
N MET A 46 10.60 -0.69 4.03
CA MET A 46 10.14 -1.85 3.27
C MET A 46 8.97 -1.40 2.41
N ILE A 47 9.17 -1.36 1.10
CA ILE A 47 8.13 -1.05 0.13
C ILE A 47 7.49 -2.36 -0.32
N THR A 48 6.19 -2.51 -0.10
CA THR A 48 5.42 -3.70 -0.49
C THR A 48 4.49 -3.36 -1.64
N TRP A 49 4.61 -4.14 -2.72
CA TRP A 49 3.87 -4.00 -3.96
C TRP A 49 2.96 -5.21 -4.19
N ASP A 50 1.86 -5.03 -4.90
CA ASP A 50 1.20 -6.13 -5.59
C ASP A 50 2.08 -6.63 -6.77
N ASN A 51 1.72 -7.77 -7.35
CA ASN A 51 2.60 -8.48 -8.29
C ASN A 51 2.41 -8.11 -9.77
N VAL A 52 1.93 -6.91 -10.06
CA VAL A 52 1.73 -6.45 -11.44
C VAL A 52 3.05 -6.21 -12.16
N ALA A 53 3.08 -6.54 -13.45
CA ALA A 53 4.32 -6.62 -14.23
C ALA A 53 5.10 -5.29 -14.32
N PHE A 54 4.43 -4.14 -14.27
CA PHE A 54 5.10 -2.85 -14.40
C PHE A 54 5.87 -2.42 -13.13
N HIS A 55 5.55 -2.97 -11.96
CA HIS A 55 6.38 -2.77 -10.76
C HIS A 55 7.76 -3.44 -10.91
N HIS A 56 7.88 -4.44 -11.80
CA HIS A 56 9.16 -5.09 -12.14
C HIS A 56 9.92 -4.39 -13.27
N SER A 57 9.46 -3.22 -13.74
CA SER A 57 10.10 -2.52 -14.85
C SER A 57 11.54 -2.10 -14.51
N ARG A 58 12.40 -2.06 -15.53
CA ARG A 58 13.82 -1.66 -15.38
C ARG A 58 13.99 -0.29 -14.71
N ALA A 59 13.04 0.62 -14.93
CA ALA A 59 13.08 1.95 -14.32
C ALA A 59 12.88 1.87 -12.80
N VAL A 60 11.92 1.05 -12.35
CA VAL A 60 11.64 0.82 -10.93
C VAL A 60 12.82 0.09 -10.28
N THR A 61 13.31 -0.99 -10.88
CA THR A 61 14.44 -1.76 -10.31
C THR A 61 15.70 -0.91 -10.19
N ALA A 62 16.07 -0.17 -11.25
CA ALA A 62 17.25 0.70 -11.23
C ALA A 62 17.14 1.83 -10.20
N TRP A 63 15.93 2.29 -9.90
CA TRP A 63 15.71 3.26 -8.83
C TRP A 63 15.99 2.62 -7.47
N PHE A 64 15.46 1.44 -7.17
CA PHE A 64 15.71 0.77 -5.90
C PHE A 64 17.18 0.37 -5.70
N ASP A 65 17.88 -0.03 -6.77
CA ASP A 65 19.32 -0.31 -6.73
C ASP A 65 20.15 0.92 -6.29
N ALA A 66 19.68 2.12 -6.65
CA ALA A 66 20.30 3.38 -6.23
C ALA A 66 19.91 3.84 -4.81
N HIS A 67 18.92 3.19 -4.18
CA HIS A 67 18.37 3.57 -2.87
C HIS A 67 18.41 2.38 -1.89
N PRO A 68 19.58 1.98 -1.37
CA PRO A 68 19.76 0.76 -0.57
C PRO A 68 18.99 0.75 0.77
N ARG A 69 18.44 1.91 1.19
CA ARG A 69 17.58 2.02 2.37
C ARG A 69 16.12 1.73 2.10
N MET A 70 15.74 1.50 0.85
CA MET A 70 14.38 1.15 0.44
C MET A 70 14.40 -0.26 -0.15
N LEU A 71 13.83 -1.21 0.57
CA LEU A 71 13.73 -2.59 0.15
C LEU A 71 12.42 -2.80 -0.59
N SER A 72 12.49 -3.26 -1.84
CA SER A 72 11.30 -3.59 -2.63
C SER A 72 10.91 -5.05 -2.42
N LEU A 73 9.66 -5.29 -2.02
CA LEU A 73 9.06 -6.61 -1.82
C LEU A 73 7.76 -6.72 -2.61
N TYR A 74 7.54 -7.87 -3.22
CA TYR A 74 6.33 -8.16 -3.98
C TYR A 74 5.50 -9.20 -3.24
N LEU A 75 4.20 -8.95 -3.14
CA LEU A 75 3.25 -9.94 -2.70
C LEU A 75 3.18 -11.09 -3.71
N THR A 76 2.81 -12.29 -3.27
CA THR A 76 2.63 -13.41 -4.19
C THR A 76 1.32 -13.24 -4.98
N PRO A 77 1.21 -13.88 -6.16
CA PRO A 77 -0.06 -13.90 -6.89
C PRO A 77 -1.24 -14.31 -6.00
N TYR A 78 -2.38 -13.65 -6.18
CA TYR A 78 -3.64 -13.94 -5.47
C TYR A 78 -3.60 -13.78 -3.93
N SER A 79 -2.67 -12.98 -3.41
CA SER A 79 -2.56 -12.70 -1.96
C SER A 79 -3.05 -11.28 -1.58
N SER A 80 -4.14 -10.83 -2.21
CA SER A 80 -4.71 -9.48 -2.02
C SER A 80 -5.05 -9.17 -0.56
N PHE A 81 -5.39 -10.18 0.25
CA PHE A 81 -5.63 -10.03 1.70
C PHE A 81 -4.41 -9.59 2.52
N LEU A 82 -3.20 -9.69 1.95
CA LEU A 82 -1.97 -9.13 2.53
C LEU A 82 -1.74 -7.66 2.11
N ASN A 83 -2.56 -7.15 1.20
CA ASN A 83 -2.46 -5.81 0.66
C ASN A 83 -3.52 -4.88 1.26
N PRO A 84 -3.19 -4.05 2.27
CA PRO A 84 -4.14 -3.12 2.86
C PRO A 84 -4.62 -2.04 1.89
N THR A 85 -3.98 -1.84 0.72
CA THR A 85 -4.50 -0.91 -0.29
C THR A 85 -5.83 -1.38 -0.87
N GLU A 86 -6.09 -2.69 -0.92
CA GLU A 86 -7.35 -3.23 -1.40
C GLU A 86 -8.53 -2.76 -0.56
N GLU A 87 -8.38 -2.73 0.77
CA GLU A 87 -9.42 -2.22 1.68
C GLU A 87 -9.58 -0.70 1.55
N ILE A 88 -8.47 0.04 1.38
CA ILE A 88 -8.51 1.49 1.11
C ILE A 88 -9.33 1.74 -0.17
N PHE A 89 -9.01 1.02 -1.25
CA PHE A 89 -9.68 1.18 -2.53
C PHE A 89 -11.13 0.72 -2.49
N SER A 90 -11.45 -0.36 -1.78
CA SER A 90 -12.83 -0.80 -1.58
C SER A 90 -13.66 0.28 -0.86
N ALA A 91 -13.16 0.81 0.25
CA ALA A 91 -13.82 1.88 0.99
C ALA A 91 -13.95 3.17 0.15
N TRP A 92 -12.89 3.58 -0.54
CA TRP A 92 -12.89 4.76 -1.41
C TRP A 92 -13.90 4.62 -2.55
N ARG A 93 -13.87 3.50 -3.29
CA ARG A 93 -14.81 3.23 -4.40
C ARG A 93 -16.25 3.19 -3.93
N SER A 94 -16.53 2.55 -2.78
CA SER A 94 -17.87 2.53 -2.19
C SER A 94 -18.37 3.95 -1.90
N LYS A 95 -17.51 4.83 -1.37
CA LYS A 95 -17.89 6.22 -1.13
C LYS A 95 -18.15 6.99 -2.42
N VAL A 96 -17.27 6.89 -3.42
CA VAL A 96 -17.48 7.52 -4.73
C VAL A 96 -18.80 7.04 -5.36
N PHE A 97 -19.08 5.74 -5.31
CA PHE A 97 -20.30 5.17 -5.85
C PHE A 97 -21.56 5.70 -5.15
N ASN A 98 -21.53 5.81 -3.83
CA ASN A 98 -22.66 6.31 -3.02
C ASN A 98 -23.00 7.79 -3.28
N HIS A 99 -22.09 8.57 -3.88
CA HIS A 99 -22.36 9.94 -4.30
C HIS A 99 -23.19 10.04 -5.59
N LEU A 100 -23.43 8.91 -6.29
CA LEU A 100 -24.24 8.85 -7.51
C LEU A 100 -23.90 9.94 -8.54
N PRO A 101 -22.63 10.08 -8.95
CA PRO A 101 -22.25 11.10 -9.91
C PRO A 101 -22.88 10.82 -11.29
N HIS A 102 -23.53 11.83 -11.86
CA HIS A 102 -24.21 11.74 -13.16
C HIS A 102 -23.48 12.51 -14.27
N ASP A 103 -22.40 13.22 -13.93
CA ASP A 103 -21.52 13.91 -14.86
C ASP A 103 -20.07 13.95 -14.35
N GLN A 104 -19.16 14.49 -15.15
CA GLN A 104 -17.75 14.55 -14.80
C GLN A 104 -17.46 15.44 -13.58
N MET A 105 -18.20 16.55 -13.40
CA MET A 105 -17.96 17.46 -12.27
C MET A 105 -18.36 16.81 -10.96
N SER A 106 -19.56 16.22 -10.90
CA SER A 106 -20.04 15.45 -9.75
C SER A 106 -19.17 14.24 -9.42
N LEU A 107 -18.52 13.63 -10.41
CA LEU A 107 -17.55 12.55 -10.18
C LEU A 107 -16.29 13.06 -9.47
N LEU A 108 -15.74 14.21 -9.90
CA LEU A 108 -14.55 14.79 -9.24
C LEU A 108 -14.86 15.20 -7.80
N ASP A 109 -16.03 15.81 -7.57
CA ASP A 109 -16.48 16.17 -6.22
C ASP A 109 -16.67 14.92 -5.34
N ALA A 110 -17.21 13.84 -5.88
CA ALA A 110 -17.35 12.55 -5.19
C ALA A 110 -15.99 11.93 -4.84
N ILE A 111 -15.01 12.02 -5.74
CA ILE A 111 -13.63 11.56 -5.50
C ILE A 111 -12.99 12.37 -4.36
N ASP A 112 -13.11 13.69 -4.39
CA ASP A 112 -12.55 14.57 -3.36
C ASP A 112 -13.21 14.33 -1.99
N ALA A 113 -14.53 14.16 -1.96
CA ALA A 113 -15.26 13.83 -0.74
C ALA A 113 -14.85 12.46 -0.17
N ALA A 114 -14.68 11.44 -1.03
CA ALA A 114 -14.22 10.12 -0.62
C ALA A 114 -12.79 10.15 -0.04
N CYS A 115 -11.89 10.96 -0.61
CA CYS A 115 -10.55 11.17 -0.06
C CYS A 115 -10.57 11.78 1.34
N GLN A 116 -11.47 12.74 1.59
CA GLN A 116 -11.61 13.38 2.91
C GLN A 116 -12.19 12.45 3.97
N TYR A 117 -12.93 11.41 3.57
CA TYR A 117 -13.49 10.41 4.47
C TYR A 117 -12.44 9.44 5.04
N ILE A 118 -11.35 9.20 4.31
CA ILE A 118 -10.33 8.22 4.72
C ILE A 118 -9.38 8.87 5.73
N THR A 119 -9.43 8.39 6.97
CA THR A 119 -8.60 8.90 8.07
C THR A 119 -7.34 8.05 8.25
N ALA A 120 -6.36 8.59 8.98
CA ALA A 120 -5.18 7.83 9.39
C ALA A 120 -5.54 6.60 10.25
N GLU A 121 -6.62 6.69 11.04
CA GLU A 121 -7.11 5.59 11.87
C GLU A 121 -7.65 4.44 11.00
N HIS A 122 -8.41 4.75 9.94
CA HIS A 122 -8.84 3.75 8.97
C HIS A 122 -7.63 3.03 8.35
N CYS A 123 -6.64 3.79 7.86
CA CYS A 123 -5.41 3.23 7.29
C CYS A 123 -4.66 2.32 8.26
N GLN A 124 -4.52 2.73 9.52
CA GLN A 124 -3.89 1.90 10.55
C GLN A 124 -4.70 0.63 10.85
N GLY A 125 -6.02 0.71 10.81
CA GLY A 125 -6.95 -0.41 10.94
C GLY A 125 -6.73 -1.46 9.84
N TRP A 126 -6.72 -1.03 8.58
CA TRP A 126 -6.51 -1.91 7.42
C TRP A 126 -5.10 -2.52 7.40
N ILE A 127 -4.06 -1.75 7.73
CA ILE A 127 -2.70 -2.30 7.91
C ILE A 127 -2.69 -3.38 9.01
N ARG A 128 -3.39 -3.15 10.13
CA ARG A 128 -3.49 -4.13 11.20
C ARG A 128 -4.27 -5.37 10.75
N HIS A 129 -5.32 -5.20 9.95
CA HIS A 129 -6.12 -6.29 9.41
C HIS A 129 -5.28 -7.16 8.46
N ALA A 130 -4.65 -6.59 7.43
CA ALA A 130 -3.72 -7.30 6.54
C ALA A 130 -2.63 -8.04 7.33
N LYS A 131 -2.08 -7.39 8.38
CA LYS A 131 -1.05 -8.00 9.21
C LYS A 131 -1.46 -9.28 9.94
N ARG A 132 -2.75 -9.46 10.25
CA ARG A 132 -3.26 -10.66 10.93
C ARG A 132 -3.13 -11.92 10.08
N PHE A 133 -3.02 -11.78 8.76
CA PHE A 133 -2.90 -12.92 7.85
C PHE A 133 -1.46 -13.41 7.66
N PHE A 134 -0.42 -12.61 7.97
CA PHE A 134 0.98 -13.02 7.77
C PHE A 134 1.35 -14.33 8.46
N PRO A 135 1.00 -14.60 9.73
CA PRO A 135 1.39 -15.85 10.39
C PRO A 135 0.85 -17.09 9.66
N ARG A 136 -0.44 -17.07 9.30
CA ARG A 136 -1.11 -18.16 8.56
C ARG A 136 -0.54 -18.30 7.15
N TYR A 137 -0.23 -17.18 6.50
CA TYR A 137 0.35 -17.15 5.16
C TYR A 137 1.76 -17.75 5.15
N LEU A 138 2.59 -17.39 6.13
CA LEU A 138 3.93 -17.97 6.32
C LEU A 138 3.87 -19.46 6.68
N ALA A 139 2.84 -19.88 7.42
CA ALA A 139 2.56 -21.28 7.70
C ALA A 139 1.98 -22.06 6.50
N ARG A 140 1.73 -21.38 5.37
CA ARG A 140 1.11 -21.96 4.15
C ARG A 140 -0.24 -22.61 4.43
N GLU A 141 -0.98 -22.05 5.37
CA GLU A 141 -2.36 -22.45 5.60
C GLU A 141 -3.24 -22.07 4.40
N ASP A 142 -4.32 -22.82 4.21
CA ASP A 142 -5.39 -22.40 3.31
C ASP A 142 -6.17 -21.25 3.95
N ILE A 143 -5.99 -20.04 3.40
CA ILE A 143 -6.63 -18.83 3.90
C ILE A 143 -7.76 -18.48 2.95
N ARG A 144 -8.99 -18.84 3.35
CA ARG A 144 -10.19 -18.31 2.72
C ARG A 144 -10.28 -16.83 3.06
N CYS A 145 -10.05 -16.00 2.06
CA CYS A 145 -10.14 -14.56 2.17
C CYS A 145 -11.30 -14.13 1.28
N ASP A 146 -12.50 -14.20 1.83
CA ASP A 146 -13.69 -13.76 1.13
C ASP A 146 -13.73 -12.22 1.20
N VAL A 147 -12.94 -11.58 0.33
CA VAL A 147 -13.04 -10.14 0.07
C VAL A 147 -14.45 -9.75 -0.42
N ASP A 148 -15.24 -10.73 -0.87
CA ASP A 148 -16.59 -10.54 -1.41
C ASP A 148 -17.74 -10.68 -0.38
N GLU A 149 -17.58 -11.35 0.76
CA GLU A 149 -18.70 -11.54 1.73
C GLU A 149 -19.15 -10.22 2.38
N ASN A 150 -18.27 -9.22 2.48
CA ASN A 150 -18.60 -7.91 3.04
C ASN A 150 -19.03 -6.85 2.00
N MET A 151 -19.08 -7.19 0.71
CA MET A 151 -19.35 -6.21 -0.36
C MET A 151 -20.80 -6.14 -0.83
N TRP A 152 -21.66 -7.07 -0.41
CA TRP A 152 -23.10 -6.99 -0.69
C TRP A 152 -23.90 -7.09 0.60
N PRO A 153 -24.86 -6.19 0.87
CA PRO A 153 -25.79 -6.41 1.98
C PRO A 153 -26.48 -7.76 1.77
N ASN A 154 -26.61 -8.54 2.84
CA ASN A 154 -27.39 -9.76 2.81
C ASN A 154 -28.78 -9.40 2.27
N ALA A 155 -29.31 -10.24 1.37
CA ALA A 155 -30.62 -10.04 0.76
C ALA A 155 -31.80 -10.21 1.76
N GLU A 156 -31.53 -10.13 3.06
CA GLU A 156 -32.49 -10.31 4.16
C GLU A 156 -32.51 -9.14 5.15
N ASP A 157 -32.24 -7.91 4.68
CA ASP A 157 -32.60 -6.66 5.37
C ASP A 157 -33.60 -5.84 4.55
#